data_AF-A0A6G1E9W1-F1
#
_entry.id   AF-A0A6G1E9W1-F1
#
_cell.length_a   1.000
_cell.length_b   1.000
_cell.length_c   1.000
_cell.angle_alpha   90.00
_cell.angle_beta   90.00
_cell.angle_gamma   90.00
#
_symmetry.space_group_name_H-M   'P 1'
#
loop_
_entity.id
_entity.type
_entity.pdbx_description
1 polymer ?
#
loop_
_entity_poly.entity_id
_entity_poly.type
_entity_poly.pdbx_seq_one_letter_code
_entity_poly.pdbx_strand_id
1 'polypeptide(L)'
;MKKLQQFVADGELNKDEVEALMALQVRLCIPQETVDAVHSEICGRLFEKVVVEAISSFDRYDTNRRQAVRKAAQGLDLKKEAVMAIFSKVVRKLFLNYIQRAKSAGNRIETAKELKKMISFNTFVVSELLADIKGEPTTAEAQTSNATSEPEISESEGDDDEYEWEQLETLRKTRPDKELKEKLAESSQKEITLKNDLPLRDRAELYETYLMFYVTGETTKEHP
;
A
#
# COMPACT_ATOMS: atom_id res chain seq x y z
N MET A 1 -0.40 -28.64 3.03
CA MET A 1 -0.63 -27.20 2.80
C MET A 1 -2.10 -26.78 2.76
N LYS A 2 -3.05 -27.63 2.34
CA LYS A 2 -4.50 -27.31 2.38
C LYS A 2 -5.01 -26.85 3.75
N LYS A 3 -4.46 -27.40 4.84
CA LYS A 3 -4.86 -27.04 6.21
C LYS A 3 -4.41 -25.64 6.64
N LEU A 4 -3.25 -25.19 6.17
CA LEU A 4 -2.80 -23.79 6.36
C LEU A 4 -3.71 -22.84 5.58
N GLN A 5 -4.02 -23.15 4.32
CA GLN A 5 -4.98 -22.35 3.55
C GLN A 5 -6.36 -22.25 4.21
N GLN A 6 -6.79 -23.31 4.90
CA GLN A 6 -8.05 -23.33 5.63
C GLN A 6 -8.03 -22.44 6.88
N PHE A 7 -6.92 -22.43 7.64
CA PHE A 7 -6.79 -21.59 8.83
C PHE A 7 -6.60 -20.11 8.48
N VAL A 8 -5.85 -19.81 7.41
CA VAL A 8 -5.63 -18.41 6.99
C VAL A 8 -6.78 -17.87 6.11
N ALA A 9 -7.88 -18.62 5.95
CA ALA A 9 -9.03 -18.17 5.17
C ALA A 9 -9.67 -16.91 5.77
N ASP A 10 -9.66 -16.80 7.10
CA ASP A 10 -10.21 -15.66 7.85
C ASP A 10 -9.21 -14.50 7.99
N GLY A 11 -8.00 -14.66 7.42
CA GLY A 11 -6.95 -13.63 7.42
C GLY A 11 -6.12 -13.52 8.70
N GLU A 12 -6.33 -14.44 9.66
CA GLU A 12 -5.59 -14.51 10.93
C GLU A 12 -5.21 -15.96 11.27
N LEU A 13 -4.18 -16.12 12.10
CA LEU A 13 -3.79 -17.39 12.69
C LEU A 13 -3.92 -17.32 14.21
N ASN A 14 -4.81 -18.15 14.77
CA ASN A 14 -4.95 -18.28 16.21
C ASN A 14 -3.88 -19.20 16.80
N LYS A 15 -3.58 -19.03 18.09
CA LYS A 15 -2.57 -19.83 18.79
C LYS A 15 -2.81 -21.34 18.68
N ASP A 16 -4.06 -21.77 18.79
CA ASP A 16 -4.44 -23.19 18.67
C ASP A 16 -4.21 -23.72 17.25
N GLU A 17 -4.38 -22.89 16.23
CA GLU A 17 -4.14 -23.25 14.83
C GLU A 17 -2.64 -23.35 14.53
N VAL A 18 -1.84 -22.44 15.09
CA VAL A 18 -0.37 -22.51 15.04
C VAL A 18 0.14 -23.79 15.72
N GLU A 19 -0.38 -24.14 16.89
CA GLU A 19 -0.03 -25.40 17.57
C GLU A 19 -0.46 -26.63 16.76
N ALA A 20 -1.64 -26.60 16.13
CA ALA A 20 -2.11 -27.67 15.26
C ALA A 20 -1.26 -27.82 13.99
N LEU A 21 -0.75 -26.72 13.43
CA LEU A 21 0.18 -26.72 12.30
C LEU A 21 1.55 -27.28 12.69
N MET A 22 2.08 -26.91 13.86
CA MET A 22 3.33 -27.49 14.39
C MET A 22 3.19 -28.99 14.65
N ALA A 23 2.10 -29.44 15.25
CA ALA A 23 1.84 -30.86 15.47
C ALA A 23 1.75 -31.64 14.14
N LEU A 24 1.14 -31.04 13.11
CA LEU A 24 1.07 -31.62 11.77
C LEU A 24 2.45 -31.69 11.12
N GLN A 25 3.27 -30.64 11.24
CA GLN A 25 4.63 -30.60 10.74
C GLN A 25 5.49 -31.73 11.33
N VAL A 26 5.46 -31.88 12.66
CA VAL A 26 6.21 -32.94 13.37
C VAL A 26 5.75 -34.32 12.90
N ARG A 27 4.43 -34.53 12.80
CA ARG A 27 3.85 -35.80 12.36
C ARG A 27 4.22 -36.16 10.93
N LEU A 28 4.36 -35.18 10.04
CA LEU A 28 4.73 -35.37 8.64
C LEU A 28 6.23 -35.27 8.39
N CYS A 29 7.03 -35.05 9.44
CA CYS A 29 8.49 -34.86 9.38
C CYS A 29 8.92 -33.83 8.32
N ILE A 30 8.17 -32.72 8.20
CA ILE A 30 8.45 -31.68 7.21
C ILE A 30 9.53 -30.73 7.76
N PRO A 31 10.60 -30.45 6.99
CA PRO A 31 11.62 -29.48 7.38
C PRO A 31 11.02 -28.09 7.63
N GLN A 32 11.54 -27.40 8.65
CA GLN A 32 11.07 -26.04 8.99
C GLN A 32 11.22 -25.08 7.81
N GLU A 33 12.28 -25.20 7.03
CA GLU A 33 12.53 -24.35 5.86
C GLU A 33 11.40 -24.42 4.82
N THR A 34 10.85 -25.61 4.58
CA THR A 34 9.72 -25.79 3.65
C THR A 34 8.42 -25.18 4.22
N VAL A 35 8.23 -25.26 5.53
CA VAL A 35 7.06 -24.65 6.19
C VAL A 35 7.15 -23.14 6.14
N ASP A 36 8.29 -22.56 6.51
CA ASP A 36 8.55 -21.12 6.48
C ASP A 36 8.38 -20.55 5.06
N ALA A 37 8.90 -21.25 4.04
CA ALA A 37 8.78 -20.83 2.65
C ALA A 37 7.30 -20.74 2.22
N VAL A 38 6.53 -21.81 2.46
CA VAL A 38 5.13 -21.83 2.05
C VAL A 38 4.25 -20.94 2.92
N HIS A 39 4.57 -20.79 4.21
CA HIS A 39 3.91 -19.84 5.09
C HIS A 39 4.10 -18.41 4.58
N SER A 40 5.35 -18.02 4.27
CA SER A 40 5.64 -16.71 3.69
C SER A 40 4.94 -16.47 2.35
N GLU A 41 4.77 -17.52 1.54
CA GLU A 41 4.12 -17.42 0.24
C GLU A 41 2.59 -17.28 0.35
N ILE A 42 1.94 -18.08 1.20
CA ILE A 42 0.48 -18.06 1.37
C ILE A 42 0.06 -16.81 2.14
N CYS A 43 0.63 -16.60 3.32
CA CYS A 43 0.32 -15.44 4.15
C CYS A 43 0.77 -14.15 3.47
N GLY A 44 1.88 -14.18 2.72
CA GLY A 44 2.33 -13.02 1.96
C GLY A 44 1.41 -12.62 0.82
N ARG A 45 0.81 -13.60 0.12
CA ARG A 45 -0.20 -13.33 -0.92
C ARG A 45 -1.49 -12.73 -0.34
N LEU A 46 -1.92 -13.21 0.83
CA LEU A 46 -3.08 -12.67 1.52
C LEU A 46 -2.83 -11.24 2.00
N PHE A 47 -1.65 -10.99 2.57
CA PHE A 47 -1.24 -9.64 2.94
C PHE A 47 -1.16 -8.70 1.72
N GLU A 48 -0.59 -9.14 0.59
CA GLU A 48 -0.58 -8.37 -0.66
C GLU A 48 -2.00 -7.97 -1.09
N LYS A 49 -2.98 -8.88 -1.01
CA LYS A 49 -4.39 -8.58 -1.32
C LYS A 49 -4.97 -7.52 -0.39
N VAL A 50 -4.81 -7.67 0.93
CA VAL A 50 -5.32 -6.71 1.92
C VAL A 50 -4.71 -5.32 1.70
N VAL A 51 -3.41 -5.24 1.40
CA VAL A 51 -2.74 -3.97 1.10
C VAL A 51 -3.26 -3.35 -0.19
N VAL A 52 -3.44 -4.14 -1.25
CA VAL A 52 -3.99 -3.66 -2.52
C VAL A 52 -5.42 -3.16 -2.35
N GLU A 53 -6.27 -3.89 -1.63
CA GLU A 53 -7.66 -3.51 -1.35
C GLU A 53 -7.74 -2.21 -0.52
N ALA A 54 -6.91 -2.13 0.54
CA ALA A 54 -6.83 -0.95 1.39
C ALA A 54 -6.43 0.31 0.61
N ILE A 55 -5.60 0.15 -0.44
CA ILE A 55 -5.13 1.26 -1.29
C ILE A 55 -6.10 1.57 -2.43
N SER A 56 -6.79 0.57 -2.99
CA SER A 56 -7.62 0.73 -4.20
C SER A 56 -8.93 1.48 -3.93
N SER A 57 -9.47 1.36 -2.73
CA SER A 57 -10.72 2.05 -2.39
C SER A 57 -10.44 3.48 -1.93
N PHE A 58 -10.91 4.43 -2.74
CA PHE A 58 -10.34 5.76 -2.91
C PHE A 58 -10.91 6.87 -2.01
N ASP A 59 -11.95 6.64 -1.23
CA ASP A 59 -12.40 7.68 -0.29
C ASP A 59 -11.46 7.74 0.92
N ARG A 60 -11.16 8.97 1.37
CA ARG A 60 -10.14 9.30 2.38
C ARG A 60 -9.82 8.13 3.30
N TYR A 61 -8.62 7.58 3.13
CA TYR A 61 -8.11 6.40 3.81
C TYR A 61 -8.60 6.29 5.27
N ASP A 62 -9.59 5.41 5.47
CA ASP A 62 -10.37 5.29 6.70
C ASP A 62 -9.58 4.53 7.78
N THR A 63 -9.78 4.89 9.06
CA THR A 63 -9.08 4.27 10.20
C THR A 63 -9.29 2.77 10.26
N ASN A 64 -10.44 2.29 9.78
CA ASN A 64 -10.78 0.87 9.71
C ASN A 64 -9.83 0.08 8.79
N ARG A 65 -9.34 0.68 7.70
CA ARG A 65 -8.44 0.00 6.75
C ARG A 65 -7.01 -0.06 7.23
N ARG A 66 -6.56 0.99 7.95
CA ARG A 66 -5.30 0.96 8.70
C ARG A 66 -5.29 -0.19 9.69
N GLN A 67 -6.40 -0.31 10.42
CA GLN A 67 -6.56 -1.40 11.37
C GLN A 67 -6.59 -2.75 10.66
N ALA A 68 -7.21 -2.89 9.49
CA ALA A 68 -7.16 -4.12 8.71
C ALA A 68 -5.74 -4.49 8.25
N VAL A 69 -4.95 -3.54 7.73
CA VAL A 69 -3.55 -3.79 7.33
C VAL A 69 -2.67 -4.11 8.54
N ARG A 70 -2.88 -3.42 9.68
CA ARG A 70 -2.18 -3.68 10.93
C ARG A 70 -2.53 -5.06 11.50
N LYS A 71 -3.82 -5.39 11.50
CA LYS A 71 -4.36 -6.69 11.93
C LYS A 71 -3.82 -7.81 11.04
N ALA A 72 -3.81 -7.65 9.73
CA ALA A 72 -3.22 -8.64 8.81
C ALA A 72 -1.70 -8.76 8.99
N ALA A 73 -0.97 -7.64 9.20
CA ALA A 73 0.47 -7.68 9.43
C ALA A 73 0.85 -8.44 10.72
N GLN A 74 0.03 -8.33 11.76
CA GLN A 74 0.26 -8.97 13.07
C GLN A 74 -0.34 -10.37 13.16
N GLY A 75 -1.54 -10.58 12.60
CA GLY A 75 -2.33 -11.80 12.69
C GLY A 75 -1.88 -12.92 11.75
N LEU A 76 -1.13 -12.61 10.69
CA LEU A 76 -0.59 -13.60 9.76
C LEU A 76 0.76 -14.20 10.19
N ASP A 77 1.26 -13.84 11.39
CA ASP A 77 2.56 -14.28 11.95
C ASP A 77 3.73 -14.21 10.95
N LEU A 78 3.72 -13.17 10.11
CA LEU A 78 4.79 -12.91 9.16
C LEU A 78 5.97 -12.25 9.88
N LYS A 79 7.19 -12.70 9.60
CA LYS A 79 8.42 -12.01 10.03
C LYS A 79 8.35 -10.55 9.56
N LYS A 80 8.72 -9.60 10.42
CA LYS A 80 8.64 -8.15 10.13
C LYS A 80 9.34 -7.80 8.82
N GLU A 81 10.45 -8.45 8.53
CA GLU A 81 11.20 -8.30 7.28
C GLU A 81 10.40 -8.73 6.05
N ALA A 82 9.63 -9.82 6.15
CA ALA A 82 8.78 -10.32 5.07
C ALA A 82 7.59 -9.37 4.82
N VAL A 83 6.93 -8.90 5.90
CA VAL A 83 5.85 -7.90 5.82
C VAL A 83 6.34 -6.64 5.09
N MET A 84 7.49 -6.11 5.52
CA MET A 84 8.09 -4.92 4.92
C MET A 84 8.50 -5.13 3.46
N ALA A 85 9.05 -6.30 3.12
CA ALA A 85 9.41 -6.63 1.75
C ALA A 85 8.18 -6.70 0.82
N ILE A 86 7.09 -7.33 1.28
CA ILE A 86 5.84 -7.43 0.53
C ILE A 86 5.20 -6.05 0.40
N PHE A 87 5.08 -5.31 1.49
CA PHE A 87 4.55 -3.94 1.48
C PHE A 87 5.32 -3.03 0.53
N SER A 88 6.66 -3.04 0.63
CA SER A 88 7.54 -2.27 -0.25
C SER A 88 7.34 -2.66 -1.73
N LYS A 89 7.24 -3.96 -2.03
CA LYS A 89 7.00 -4.44 -3.39
C LYS A 89 5.67 -3.92 -3.96
N VAL A 90 4.59 -3.97 -3.19
CA VAL A 90 3.26 -3.50 -3.61
C VAL A 90 3.26 -2.00 -3.86
N VAL A 91 3.80 -1.22 -2.91
CA VAL A 91 3.87 0.25 -3.05
C VAL A 91 4.76 0.66 -4.21
N ARG A 92 5.90 -0.01 -4.45
CA ARG A 92 6.76 0.28 -5.61
C ARG A 92 6.04 0.03 -6.94
N LYS A 93 5.28 -1.07 -7.07
CA LYS A 93 4.44 -1.31 -8.27
C LYS A 93 3.46 -0.16 -8.51
N LEU A 94 2.83 0.33 -7.45
CA LEU A 94 1.88 1.44 -7.56
C LEU A 94 2.54 2.75 -7.96
N PHE A 95 3.71 3.08 -7.39
CA PHE A 95 4.49 4.24 -7.81
C PHE A 95 4.92 4.14 -9.29
N LEU A 96 5.32 2.96 -9.76
CA LEU A 96 5.61 2.75 -11.18
C LEU A 96 4.38 2.99 -12.06
N ASN A 97 3.18 2.62 -11.59
CA ASN A 97 1.94 2.89 -12.32
C ASN A 97 1.66 4.41 -12.43
N TYR A 98 1.85 5.18 -11.36
CA TYR A 98 1.76 6.65 -11.43
C TYR A 98 2.77 7.24 -12.42
N ILE A 99 4.00 6.70 -12.46
CA ILE A 99 5.03 7.17 -13.39
C ILE A 99 4.67 6.78 -14.83
N GLN A 100 4.11 5.60 -15.05
CA GLN A 100 3.62 5.20 -16.36
C GLN A 100 2.51 6.13 -16.84
N ARG A 101 1.55 6.49 -15.98
CA ARG A 101 0.52 7.49 -16.30
C ARG A 101 1.11 8.86 -16.60
N ALA A 102 2.09 9.29 -15.78
CA ALA A 102 2.78 10.55 -15.99
C ALA A 102 3.52 10.57 -17.34
N LYS A 103 4.14 9.46 -17.76
CA LYS A 103 4.81 9.33 -19.06
C LYS A 103 3.83 9.26 -20.24
N SER A 104 2.68 8.62 -20.04
CA SER A 104 1.60 8.56 -21.04
C SER A 104 0.79 9.87 -21.12
N ALA A 105 0.99 10.80 -20.19
CA ALA A 105 0.30 12.08 -20.19
C ALA A 105 0.76 12.92 -21.40
N GLY A 106 -0.20 13.41 -22.18
CA GLY A 106 0.08 14.16 -23.41
C GLY A 106 0.67 15.55 -23.20
N ASN A 107 0.75 16.05 -21.97
CA ASN A 107 1.35 17.36 -21.68
C ASN A 107 2.06 17.40 -20.32
N ARG A 108 2.94 18.40 -20.16
CA ARG A 108 3.78 18.58 -18.95
C ARG A 108 2.96 18.90 -17.70
N ILE A 109 1.79 19.53 -17.84
CA ILE A 109 0.92 19.89 -16.71
C ILE A 109 0.27 18.63 -16.12
N GLU A 110 -0.29 17.77 -16.97
CA GLU A 110 -0.87 16.48 -16.58
C GLU A 110 0.21 15.53 -16.05
N THR A 111 1.40 15.53 -16.65
CA THR A 111 2.57 14.80 -16.10
C THR A 111 2.84 15.24 -14.67
N ALA A 112 2.89 16.55 -14.41
CA ALA A 112 3.16 17.10 -13.07
C ALA A 112 2.01 16.83 -12.09
N LYS A 113 0.75 16.82 -12.55
CA LYS A 113 -0.41 16.43 -11.73
C LYS A 113 -0.35 14.98 -11.30
N GLU A 114 -0.04 14.04 -12.20
CA GLU A 114 0.15 12.63 -11.86
C GLU A 114 1.30 12.44 -10.86
N LEU A 115 2.42 13.15 -11.04
CA LEU A 115 3.52 13.14 -10.07
C LEU A 115 3.10 13.72 -8.71
N LYS A 116 2.27 14.77 -8.68
CA LYS A 116 1.72 15.34 -7.45
C LYS A 116 0.77 14.37 -6.75
N LYS A 117 -0.05 13.60 -7.48
CA LYS A 117 -0.88 12.53 -6.91
C LYS A 117 0.00 11.49 -6.22
N MET A 118 1.06 11.03 -6.89
CA MET A 118 2.03 10.08 -6.32
C MET A 118 2.67 10.61 -5.03
N ILE A 119 3.12 11.88 -5.02
CA ILE A 119 3.72 12.50 -3.83
C ILE A 119 2.70 12.58 -2.69
N SER A 120 1.46 12.96 -3.00
CA SER A 120 0.38 13.04 -2.00
C SER A 120 0.08 11.68 -1.39
N PHE A 121 0.00 10.65 -2.22
CA PHE A 121 -0.19 9.28 -1.78
C PHE A 121 0.96 8.81 -0.87
N ASN A 122 2.21 9.11 -1.23
CA ASN A 122 3.37 8.78 -0.39
C ASN A 122 3.31 9.46 0.99
N THR A 123 2.98 10.75 1.02
CA THR A 123 2.96 11.54 2.25
C THR A 123 1.82 11.16 3.18
N PHE A 124 0.60 10.97 2.68
CA PHE A 124 -0.57 10.77 3.54
C PHE A 124 -0.98 9.32 3.76
N VAL A 125 -0.65 8.41 2.84
CA VAL A 125 -1.10 7.01 2.92
C VAL A 125 0.07 6.09 3.26
N VAL A 126 1.12 6.11 2.44
CA VAL A 126 2.26 5.20 2.61
C VAL A 126 3.01 5.47 3.91
N SER A 127 3.23 6.74 4.26
CA SER A 127 3.98 7.11 5.47
C SER A 127 3.26 6.63 6.75
N GLU A 128 1.95 6.78 6.79
CA GLU A 128 1.12 6.34 7.92
C GLU A 128 1.05 4.81 8.02
N LEU A 129 0.84 4.13 6.89
CA LEU A 129 0.86 2.67 6.83
C LEU A 129 2.20 2.07 7.26
N LEU A 130 3.29 2.71 6.85
CA LEU A 130 4.63 2.28 7.22
C LEU A 130 4.85 2.43 8.73
N ALA A 131 4.38 3.51 9.34
CA ALA A 131 4.42 3.70 10.80
C ALA A 131 3.60 2.62 11.52
N ASP A 132 2.38 2.35 11.02
CA ASP A 132 1.48 1.34 11.58
C ASP A 132 2.08 -0.08 11.51
N ILE A 133 2.74 -0.43 10.40
CA ILE A 133 3.44 -1.72 10.25
C ILE A 133 4.67 -1.81 11.15
N LYS A 134 5.37 -0.68 11.37
CA LYS A 134 6.55 -0.65 12.24
C LYS A 134 6.22 -0.69 13.72
N GLY A 135 5.00 -0.31 14.10
CA GLY A 135 4.58 -0.12 15.49
C GLY A 135 5.11 1.17 16.11
N GLU A 136 5.41 2.19 15.28
CA GLU A 136 5.75 3.52 15.77
C GLU A 136 4.45 4.24 16.17
N PRO A 137 4.41 4.98 17.30
CA PRO A 137 3.19 5.65 17.72
C PRO A 137 2.83 6.75 16.70
N THR A 138 1.74 6.55 15.98
CA THR A 138 1.19 7.51 15.04
C THR A 138 0.56 8.68 15.82
N THR A 139 0.66 9.92 15.32
CA THR A 139 0.06 11.12 15.95
C THR A 139 -1.47 10.99 16.15
N ALA A 140 -2.11 10.01 15.51
CA ALA A 140 -3.53 9.70 15.64
C ALA A 140 -3.92 8.87 16.89
N GLU A 141 -2.98 8.30 17.65
CA GLU A 141 -3.30 7.36 18.74
C GLU A 141 -3.67 8.02 20.09
N ALA A 142 -3.81 9.34 20.14
CA ALA A 142 -4.25 10.04 21.35
C ALA A 142 -5.78 10.08 21.52
N GLN A 143 -6.58 9.65 20.55
CA GLN A 143 -8.02 9.79 20.61
C GLN A 143 -8.72 8.54 20.05
N THR A 144 -9.77 8.11 20.75
CA THR A 144 -10.79 7.15 20.32
C THR A 144 -10.56 5.68 20.69
N SER A 145 -10.46 5.44 22.00
CA SER A 145 -11.08 4.28 22.63
C SER A 145 -12.61 4.40 22.56
N ASN A 146 -13.29 3.64 21.70
CA ASN A 146 -14.53 2.90 22.03
C ASN A 146 -15.24 2.28 20.81
N ALA A 147 -15.73 1.06 21.06
CA ALA A 147 -16.88 0.38 20.45
C ALA A 147 -16.69 -0.44 19.15
N THR A 148 -16.47 -1.76 19.36
CA THR A 148 -17.29 -2.91 18.90
C THR A 148 -18.38 -2.58 17.86
N SER A 149 -18.49 -3.23 16.69
CA SER A 149 -18.98 -4.61 16.49
C SER A 149 -18.88 -5.02 15.00
N GLU A 150 -18.55 -6.29 14.74
CA GLU A 150 -18.76 -7.11 13.52
C GLU A 150 -20.26 -7.52 13.34
N PRO A 151 -20.65 -8.33 12.32
CA PRO A 151 -20.23 -8.46 10.91
C PRO A 151 -21.45 -8.57 9.95
N GLU A 152 -21.25 -8.73 8.62
CA GLU A 152 -21.86 -9.83 7.80
C GLU A 152 -21.58 -9.73 6.28
N ILE A 153 -21.66 -10.90 5.65
CA ILE A 153 -21.02 -11.43 4.44
C ILE A 153 -21.91 -11.29 3.19
N SER A 154 -21.33 -11.18 1.98
CA SER A 154 -21.82 -11.95 0.81
C SER A 154 -20.79 -12.05 -0.31
N GLU A 155 -20.74 -13.25 -0.88
CA GLU A 155 -19.82 -13.80 -1.87
C GLU A 155 -20.22 -13.39 -3.31
N SER A 156 -19.27 -13.34 -4.24
CA SER A 156 -19.34 -14.17 -5.47
C SER A 156 -18.02 -14.16 -6.24
N GLU A 157 -17.63 -15.36 -6.67
CA GLU A 157 -16.49 -15.73 -7.50
C GLU A 157 -16.56 -15.17 -8.93
N GLY A 158 -15.40 -15.03 -9.58
CA GLY A 158 -15.29 -14.73 -11.00
C GLY A 158 -13.87 -14.37 -11.41
N ASP A 159 -13.14 -15.39 -11.86
CA ASP A 159 -11.83 -15.34 -12.53
C ASP A 159 -11.91 -14.44 -13.77
N ASP A 160 -11.14 -13.35 -13.83
CA ASP A 160 -10.51 -12.90 -15.07
C ASP A 160 -9.37 -11.92 -14.78
N ASP A 161 -8.29 -12.12 -15.53
CA ASP A 161 -7.10 -11.29 -15.54
C ASP A 161 -7.45 -9.85 -15.99
N GLU A 162 -6.65 -8.85 -15.58
CA GLU A 162 -6.75 -7.45 -16.04
C GLU A 162 -7.83 -6.57 -15.37
N TYR A 163 -7.85 -6.49 -14.03
CA TYR A 163 -8.70 -5.52 -13.33
C TYR A 163 -8.29 -4.05 -13.62
N GLU A 164 -9.19 -3.35 -14.29
CA GLU A 164 -9.28 -1.92 -14.58
C GLU A 164 -8.69 -1.00 -13.49
N TRP A 165 -7.54 -0.38 -13.78
CA TRP A 165 -6.93 0.64 -12.92
C TRP A 165 -7.28 2.09 -13.35
N GLU A 166 -8.28 2.28 -14.23
CA GLU A 166 -8.59 3.56 -14.90
C GLU A 166 -9.45 4.54 -14.08
N GLN A 167 -10.02 4.17 -12.92
CA GLN A 167 -11.01 5.01 -12.23
C GLN A 167 -10.45 6.11 -11.28
N LEU A 168 -9.16 6.48 -11.38
CA LEU A 168 -8.48 7.42 -10.46
C LEU A 168 -8.60 8.92 -10.85
N GLU A 169 -9.64 9.31 -11.59
CA GLU A 169 -9.78 10.66 -12.16
C GLU A 169 -10.51 11.69 -11.27
N THR A 170 -11.02 11.35 -10.08
CA THR A 170 -11.96 12.23 -9.36
C THR A 170 -11.35 13.15 -8.27
N LEU A 171 -10.01 13.30 -8.22
CA LEU A 171 -9.30 14.21 -7.29
C LEU A 171 -9.48 15.72 -7.63
N ARG A 172 -10.66 16.30 -7.36
CA ARG A 172 -10.88 17.75 -7.60
C ARG A 172 -11.49 18.57 -6.45
N LYS A 173 -11.62 18.04 -5.23
CA LYS A 173 -12.38 18.73 -4.17
C LYS A 173 -11.78 18.68 -2.76
N THR A 174 -10.52 19.07 -2.59
CA THR A 174 -10.00 19.74 -1.38
C THR A 174 -8.75 20.50 -1.76
N ARG A 175 -8.35 21.53 -0.99
CA ARG A 175 -7.21 22.41 -1.28
C ARG A 175 -5.92 21.74 -0.76
N PRO A 176 -5.23 20.89 -1.55
CA PRO A 176 -4.24 19.95 -1.04
C PRO A 176 -2.88 20.63 -0.79
N ASP A 177 -2.66 21.80 -1.40
CA ASP A 177 -1.32 22.39 -1.54
C ASP A 177 -0.72 22.98 -0.28
N LYS A 178 -1.51 23.41 0.72
CA LYS A 178 -0.96 23.98 1.96
C LYS A 178 -0.57 22.87 2.93
N GLU A 179 -1.47 21.92 3.15
CA GLU A 179 -1.26 20.76 4.02
C GLU A 179 -0.19 19.81 3.47
N LEU A 180 -0.13 19.61 2.15
CA LEU A 180 0.98 18.89 1.49
C LEU A 180 2.33 19.54 1.79
N LYS A 181 2.44 20.85 1.65
CA LYS A 181 3.72 21.56 1.84
C LYS A 181 4.21 21.48 3.28
N GLU A 182 3.29 21.56 4.24
CA GLU A 182 3.59 21.44 5.67
C GLU A 182 4.03 20.00 6.03
N LYS A 183 3.28 18.99 5.60
CA LYS A 183 3.62 17.58 5.84
C LYS A 183 4.86 17.09 5.10
N LEU A 184 5.14 17.60 3.91
CA LEU A 184 6.37 17.33 3.17
C LEU A 184 7.60 17.86 3.92
N ALA A 185 7.45 18.97 4.65
CA ALA A 185 8.51 19.51 5.50
C ALA A 185 8.69 18.72 6.80
N GLU A 186 7.63 18.10 7.31
CA GLU A 186 7.65 17.44 8.63
C GLU A 186 8.08 15.97 8.62
N SER A 187 7.75 15.17 7.60
CA SER A 187 8.41 13.87 7.31
C SER A 187 7.58 13.00 6.36
N SER A 188 7.93 12.97 5.07
CA SER A 188 7.52 11.87 4.20
C SER A 188 8.42 10.66 4.41
N GLN A 189 7.87 9.44 4.35
CA GLN A 189 8.69 8.24 4.38
C GLN A 189 9.70 8.22 3.22
N LYS A 190 10.92 7.78 3.52
CA LYS A 190 12.06 7.68 2.56
C LYS A 190 12.58 6.25 2.37
N GLU A 191 11.93 5.27 2.98
CA GLU A 191 12.37 3.87 2.98
C GLU A 191 11.97 3.15 1.70
N ILE A 192 10.76 3.40 1.19
CA ILE A 192 10.29 2.85 -0.08
C ILE A 192 10.67 3.83 -1.19
N THR A 193 11.66 3.44 -2.00
CA THR A 193 12.20 4.28 -3.09
C THR A 193 12.17 3.55 -4.42
N LEU A 194 12.16 4.34 -5.51
CA LEU A 194 12.27 3.84 -6.90
C LEU A 194 13.68 3.94 -7.46
N LYS A 195 14.70 4.07 -6.60
CA LYS A 195 16.09 4.32 -7.04
C LYS A 195 16.62 3.20 -7.94
N ASN A 196 16.23 1.96 -7.65
CA ASN A 196 16.66 0.77 -8.38
C ASN A 196 15.65 0.34 -9.45
N ASP A 197 14.45 0.90 -9.43
CA ASP A 197 13.35 0.56 -10.34
C ASP A 197 13.35 1.45 -11.60
N LEU A 198 14.08 2.57 -11.58
CA LEU A 198 14.16 3.52 -12.69
C LEU A 198 15.59 3.96 -12.99
N PRO A 199 15.98 4.07 -14.29
CA PRO A 199 17.28 4.59 -14.66
C PRO A 199 17.42 6.05 -14.23
N LEU A 200 18.67 6.49 -14.00
CA LEU A 200 18.97 7.85 -13.53
C LEU A 200 18.36 8.92 -14.44
N ARG A 201 18.41 8.69 -15.76
CA ARG A 201 17.89 9.62 -16.77
C ARG A 201 16.40 9.89 -16.57
N ASP A 202 15.59 8.84 -16.50
CA ASP A 202 14.15 8.95 -16.28
C ASP A 202 13.83 9.66 -14.97
N ARG A 203 14.57 9.34 -13.90
CA ARG A 203 14.38 10.01 -12.59
C ARG A 203 14.69 11.51 -12.66
N ALA A 204 15.74 11.89 -13.37
CA ALA A 204 16.11 13.29 -13.56
C ALA A 204 15.06 14.05 -14.39
N GLU A 205 14.56 13.43 -15.46
CA GLU A 205 13.55 14.03 -16.34
C GLU A 205 12.20 14.24 -15.63
N LEU A 206 11.76 13.25 -14.84
CA LEU A 206 10.54 13.38 -14.03
C LEU A 206 10.68 14.51 -12.99
N TYR A 207 11.85 14.60 -12.36
CA TYR A 207 12.13 15.65 -11.38
C TYR A 207 12.18 17.03 -12.03
N GLU A 208 12.84 17.17 -13.18
CA GLU A 208 12.89 18.42 -13.95
C GLU A 208 11.50 18.87 -14.38
N THR A 209 10.69 17.95 -14.92
CA THR A 209 9.31 18.24 -15.34
C THR A 209 8.47 18.74 -14.16
N TYR A 210 8.60 18.10 -13.00
CA TYR A 210 7.92 18.51 -11.79
C TYR A 210 8.39 19.88 -11.29
N LEU A 211 9.70 20.13 -11.23
CA LEU A 211 10.23 21.45 -10.83
C LEU A 211 9.77 22.56 -11.78
N MET A 212 9.80 22.31 -13.08
CA MET A 212 9.38 23.27 -14.10
C MET A 212 7.91 23.68 -13.91
N PHE A 213 7.04 22.74 -13.52
CA PHE A 213 5.65 23.02 -13.19
C PHE A 213 5.52 23.99 -12.00
N TYR A 214 6.34 23.84 -10.95
CA TYR A 214 6.32 24.74 -9.79
C TYR A 214 6.90 26.12 -10.09
N VAL A 215 7.89 26.21 -10.99
CA VAL A 215 8.50 27.50 -11.38
C VAL A 215 7.60 28.26 -12.36
N THR A 216 6.97 27.57 -13.32
CA THR A 216 6.17 28.19 -14.38
C THR A 216 4.73 28.45 -13.93
N GLY A 217 4.23 27.72 -12.93
CA GLY A 217 2.83 27.73 -12.51
C GLY A 217 1.90 27.06 -13.55
N GLU A 218 0.62 26.88 -13.18
CA GLU A 218 -0.45 26.55 -14.14
C GLU A 218 -0.76 27.78 -15.00
N THR A 219 0.17 28.24 -15.83
CA THR A 219 -0.16 29.25 -16.84
C THR A 219 -0.91 28.56 -17.96
N THR A 220 -2.24 28.48 -17.84
CA THR A 220 -3.13 28.33 -19.00
C THR A 220 -2.89 29.54 -19.88
N LYS A 221 -2.05 29.40 -20.90
CA LYS A 221 -2.07 30.32 -22.04
C LYS A 221 -3.36 30.05 -22.81
N GLU A 222 -4.48 30.56 -22.31
CA GLU A 222 -5.60 30.88 -23.18
C GLU A 222 -5.19 32.13 -23.96
N HIS A 223 -5.01 31.96 -25.26
CA HIS A 223 -4.78 33.07 -26.17
C HIS A 223 -6.08 33.87 -26.34
N PRO A 224 -6.01 35.22 -26.41
CA PRO A 224 -7.16 36.11 -26.57
C PRO A 224 -7.82 36.02 -27.95
#